data_AF-K2AST4-F1
#
_entry.id   AF-K2AST4-F1
#
_cell.length_a   1.000
_cell.length_b   1.000
_cell.length_c   1.000
_cell.angle_alpha   90.00
_cell.angle_beta   90.00
_cell.angle_gamma   90.00
#
_symmetry.space_group_name_H-M   'P 1'
#
loop_
_entity.id
_entity.type
_entity.pdbx_description
1 polymer ?
#
loop_
_entity_poly.entity_id
_entity_poly.type
_entity_poly.pdbx_seq_one_letter_code
_entity_poly.pdbx_strand_id
1 'polypeptide(L)'
;WLSGYKVMYEPKSIVYHFEAVDTGRQMGDYTRNYLSLRNRICSYLKNLEMPNFLGVLGMLFIIYSGYFIYYSLRLRFDLSMTVPSSIIWNIIQLPNTLKKRYNIQSKIRKLKDADLFKTIKKDPPLRYYYYLFFDNLKNFQNEKVI
;
A
#
# COMPACT_ATOMS: atom_id res chain seq x y z
N TRP A 1 15.54 2.08 -2.15
CA TRP A 1 15.65 1.07 -1.09
C TRP A 1 16.22 -0.27 -1.58
N LEU A 2 15.50 -1.08 -2.38
CA LEU A 2 15.97 -2.43 -2.77
C LEU A 2 17.35 -2.47 -3.47
N SER A 3 17.66 -1.44 -4.26
CA SER A 3 18.95 -1.29 -4.96
C SER A 3 20.10 -0.77 -4.09
N GLY A 4 19.87 -0.61 -2.78
CA GLY A 4 20.85 -0.08 -1.82
C GLY A 4 20.82 1.45 -1.66
N TYR A 5 20.08 2.17 -2.52
CA TYR A 5 19.91 3.61 -2.38
C TYR A 5 18.94 3.98 -1.25
N LYS A 6 19.23 5.10 -0.60
CA LYS A 6 18.40 5.71 0.45
C LYS A 6 17.52 6.81 -0.15
N VAL A 7 16.31 6.96 0.39
CA VAL A 7 15.43 8.09 0.08
C VAL A 7 15.52 9.06 1.25
N MET A 8 15.94 10.29 0.98
CA MET A 8 16.07 11.36 1.97
C MET A 8 14.92 12.35 1.79
N TYR A 9 14.30 12.77 2.89
CA TYR A 9 13.27 13.79 2.89
C TYR A 9 13.85 15.08 3.50
N GLU A 10 13.75 16.19 2.77
CA GLU A 10 14.19 17.51 3.23
C GLU A 10 12.97 18.31 3.70
N PRO A 11 12.69 18.37 5.02
CA PRO A 11 11.49 19.01 5.54
C PRO A 11 11.44 20.53 5.31
N LYS A 12 12.59 21.18 5.07
CA LYS A 12 12.64 22.62 4.77
C LYS A 12 12.42 22.93 3.29
N SER A 13 12.34 21.91 2.44
CA SER A 13 12.09 22.10 1.01
C SER A 13 10.66 22.58 0.80
N ILE A 14 10.51 23.70 0.10
CA ILE A 14 9.20 24.24 -0.29
C ILE A 14 8.91 23.78 -1.71
N VAL A 15 7.88 22.96 -1.86
CA VAL A 15 7.42 22.45 -3.16
C VAL A 15 5.97 22.85 -3.34
N TYR A 16 5.68 23.62 -4.39
CA TYR A 16 4.30 23.94 -4.76
C TYR A 16 3.69 22.72 -5.47
N HIS A 17 2.72 22.10 -4.82
CA HIS A 17 1.98 20.97 -5.37
C HIS A 17 0.56 21.44 -5.73
N PHE A 18 0.21 21.36 -7.02
CA PHE A 18 -1.16 21.58 -7.46
C PHE A 18 -1.96 20.30 -7.21
N GLU A 19 -2.87 20.31 -6.24
CA GLU A 19 -3.59 19.12 -5.80
C GLU A 19 -4.32 18.39 -6.93
N ALA A 20 -4.11 17.07 -7.01
CA ALA A 20 -4.97 16.01 -7.54
C ALA A 20 -6.02 16.38 -8.62
N VAL A 21 -5.66 17.18 -9.60
CA VAL A 21 -6.54 17.64 -10.69
C VAL A 21 -7.21 16.45 -11.38
N ASP A 22 -6.44 15.39 -11.60
CA ASP A 22 -6.86 14.22 -12.36
C ASP A 22 -7.47 13.10 -11.48
N THR A 23 -7.16 13.06 -10.18
CA THR A 23 -7.51 11.91 -9.32
C THR A 23 -8.63 12.21 -8.30
N GLY A 24 -8.76 13.46 -7.85
CA GLY A 24 -9.71 13.84 -6.80
C GLY A 24 -11.08 14.28 -7.31
N ARG A 25 -11.15 14.94 -8.47
CA ARG A 25 -12.39 15.45 -9.07
C ARG A 25 -12.87 14.69 -10.31
N GLN A 26 -11.98 14.01 -11.03
CA GLN A 26 -12.30 13.37 -12.32
C GLN A 26 -12.40 11.83 -12.24
N MET A 27 -11.79 11.21 -11.24
CA MET A 27 -11.74 9.75 -11.14
C MET A 27 -12.85 9.23 -10.23
N GLY A 28 -13.78 8.45 -10.79
CA GLY A 28 -14.83 7.82 -10.00
C GLY A 28 -14.28 6.86 -8.94
N ASP A 29 -15.02 6.71 -7.83
CA ASP A 29 -14.60 5.91 -6.68
C ASP A 29 -14.25 4.47 -7.06
N TYR A 30 -14.98 3.87 -8.00
CA TYR A 30 -14.67 2.54 -8.55
C TYR A 30 -13.23 2.49 -9.06
N THR A 31 -12.90 3.38 -10.00
CA THR A 31 -11.61 3.40 -10.69
C THR A 31 -10.48 3.63 -9.69
N ARG A 32 -10.66 4.58 -8.78
CA ARG A 32 -9.66 4.86 -7.74
C ARG A 32 -9.37 3.63 -6.87
N ASN A 33 -10.42 2.96 -6.37
CA ASN A 33 -10.27 1.78 -5.53
C ASN A 33 -9.69 0.60 -6.32
N TYR A 34 -10.20 0.32 -7.51
CA TYR A 34 -9.69 -0.72 -8.40
C TYR A 34 -8.19 -0.55 -8.70
N LEU A 35 -7.77 0.67 -9.08
CA LEU A 35 -6.36 0.95 -9.34
C LEU A 35 -5.49 0.78 -8.08
N SER A 36 -5.97 1.26 -6.93
CA SER A 36 -5.25 1.13 -5.66
C SER A 36 -5.06 -0.33 -5.26
N LEU A 37 -6.14 -1.11 -5.25
CA LEU A 37 -6.12 -2.51 -4.84
C LEU A 37 -5.25 -3.36 -5.78
N ARG A 38 -5.41 -3.22 -7.11
CA ARG A 38 -4.64 -3.99 -8.08
C ARG A 38 -3.15 -3.65 -8.02
N ASN A 39 -2.80 -2.37 -7.90
CA ASN A 39 -1.41 -1.91 -7.89
C ASN A 39 -0.70 -2.31 -6.60
N ARG A 40 -1.43 -2.37 -5.47
CA ARG A 40 -0.90 -2.81 -4.19
C ARG A 40 -0.46 -4.28 -4.24
N ILE A 41 -1.32 -5.18 -4.72
CA ILE A 41 -0.97 -6.61 -4.89
C ILE A 41 0.25 -6.75 -5.82
N CYS A 42 0.19 -6.13 -7.01
CA CYS A 42 1.26 -6.18 -8.00
C CYS A 42 2.60 -5.67 -7.43
N SER A 43 2.55 -4.59 -6.64
CA SER A 43 3.73 -3.99 -6.02
C SER A 43 4.35 -4.88 -4.95
N TYR A 44 3.54 -5.54 -4.12
CA TYR A 44 4.09 -6.50 -3.16
C TYR A 44 4.67 -7.73 -3.85
N LEU A 45 3.94 -8.29 -4.83
CA LEU A 45 4.38 -9.46 -5.57
C LEU A 45 5.71 -9.23 -6.29
N LYS A 46 5.98 -8.05 -6.86
CA LYS A 46 7.24 -7.84 -7.58
C LYS A 46 8.42 -7.47 -6.68
N ASN A 47 8.18 -6.89 -5.50
CA ASN A 47 9.23 -6.29 -4.65
C ASN A 47 9.62 -7.12 -3.43
N LEU A 48 8.68 -7.80 -2.76
CA LEU A 48 8.95 -8.53 -1.50
C LEU A 48 9.58 -9.91 -1.76
N GLU A 49 10.36 -10.44 -0.82
CA GLU A 49 10.72 -11.86 -0.77
C GLU A 49 9.46 -12.72 -0.60
N MET A 50 9.49 -13.97 -1.07
CA MET A 50 8.29 -14.82 -1.06
C MET A 50 7.66 -15.01 0.32
N PRO A 51 8.41 -15.24 1.42
CA PRO A 51 7.80 -15.37 2.74
C PRO A 51 7.01 -14.13 3.16
N ASN A 52 7.58 -12.94 2.97
CA ASN A 52 6.92 -11.68 3.33
C ASN A 52 5.74 -11.37 2.40
N PHE A 53 5.87 -11.68 1.11
CA PHE A 53 4.78 -11.56 0.16
C PHE A 53 3.58 -12.41 0.58
N LEU A 54 3.79 -13.68 0.96
CA LEU A 54 2.71 -14.58 1.38
C LEU A 54 2.04 -14.09 2.67
N GLY A 55 2.82 -13.61 3.64
CA GLY A 55 2.28 -13.02 4.87
C GLY A 55 1.41 -11.78 4.59
N VAL A 56 1.90 -10.87 3.75
CA VAL A 56 1.13 -9.68 3.33
C VAL A 56 -0.09 -10.06 2.51
N LEU A 57 0.02 -11.06 1.63
CA LEU A 57 -1.10 -11.53 0.82
C LEU A 57 -2.21 -12.11 1.70
N GLY A 58 -1.88 -12.88 2.74
CA GLY A 58 -2.84 -13.38 3.71
C GLY A 58 -3.56 -12.24 4.45
N MET A 59 -2.83 -11.22 4.90
CA MET A 59 -3.43 -10.04 5.52
C MET A 59 -4.34 -9.27 4.55
N LEU A 60 -3.90 -9.07 3.30
CA LEU A 60 -4.72 -8.41 2.28
C LEU A 60 -5.98 -9.20 1.96
N PHE A 61 -5.92 -10.53 1.96
CA PHE A 61 -7.09 -11.37 1.75
C PHE A 61 -8.16 -11.10 2.82
N ILE A 62 -7.77 -11.03 4.10
CA ILE A 62 -8.68 -10.70 5.20
C ILE A 62 -9.29 -9.30 5.01
N ILE A 63 -8.44 -8.28 4.78
CA ILE A 63 -8.87 -6.89 4.63
C ILE A 63 -9.81 -6.74 3.42
N TYR A 64 -9.47 -7.35 2.28
CA TYR A 64 -10.24 -7.22 1.05
C TYR A 64 -11.56 -8.00 1.12
N SER A 65 -11.58 -9.12 1.85
CA SER A 65 -12.83 -9.83 2.15
C SER A 65 -13.75 -8.98 3.01
N GLY A 66 -13.22 -8.34 4.06
CA GLY A 66 -13.98 -7.38 4.88
C GLY A 66 -14.51 -6.20 4.07
N TYR A 67 -13.68 -5.62 3.20
CA TYR A 67 -14.06 -4.55 2.27
C TYR A 67 -15.20 -4.99 1.34
N PHE A 68 -15.06 -6.15 0.70
CA PHE A 68 -16.07 -6.71 -0.21
C PHE A 68 -17.41 -6.93 0.50
N ILE A 69 -17.39 -7.57 1.67
CA ILE A 69 -18.58 -7.84 2.49
C ILE A 69 -19.23 -6.51 2.91
N TYR A 70 -18.45 -5.57 3.44
CA TYR A 70 -18.96 -4.27 3.89
C TYR A 70 -19.73 -3.52 2.80
N TYR A 71 -19.15 -3.38 1.61
CA TYR A 71 -19.82 -2.67 0.51
C TYR A 71 -20.97 -3.45 -0.10
N SER A 72 -20.89 -4.79 -0.11
CA SER A 72 -22.00 -5.63 -0.58
C SER A 72 -23.22 -5.51 0.35
N LEU A 73 -23.02 -5.52 1.67
CA LEU A 73 -24.10 -5.31 2.66
C LEU A 73 -24.71 -3.91 2.58
N ARG A 74 -23.95 -2.92 2.09
CA ARG A 74 -24.42 -1.55 1.84
C ARG A 74 -25.06 -1.37 0.45
N LEU A 75 -25.23 -2.44 -0.32
CA LEU A 75 -25.74 -2.43 -1.70
C LEU A 75 -24.92 -1.54 -2.65
N ARG A 76 -23.65 -1.29 -2.32
CA ARG A 76 -22.68 -0.55 -3.13
C ARG A 76 -21.86 -1.53 -3.97
N PHE A 77 -22.55 -2.21 -4.89
CA PHE A 77 -21.95 -3.24 -5.73
C PHE A 77 -20.89 -2.69 -6.68
N ASP A 78 -21.00 -1.42 -7.06
CA ASP A 78 -19.94 -0.69 -7.74
C ASP A 78 -18.62 -0.87 -6.98
N LEU A 79 -18.59 -0.50 -5.69
CA LEU A 79 -17.39 -0.56 -4.90
C LEU A 79 -17.00 -1.98 -4.51
N SER A 80 -17.95 -2.86 -4.20
CA SER A 80 -17.59 -4.24 -3.84
C SER A 80 -16.90 -4.96 -5.00
N MET A 81 -17.34 -4.75 -6.24
CA MET A 81 -16.73 -5.35 -7.43
C MET A 81 -15.30 -4.91 -7.70
N THR A 82 -14.81 -3.83 -7.10
CA THR A 82 -13.39 -3.42 -7.24
C THR A 82 -12.41 -4.49 -6.74
N VAL A 83 -12.78 -5.25 -5.71
CA VAL A 83 -11.96 -6.34 -5.14
C VAL A 83 -11.77 -7.49 -6.13
N PRO A 84 -12.84 -8.19 -6.59
CA PRO A 84 -12.69 -9.29 -7.55
C PRO A 84 -12.07 -8.82 -8.87
N SER A 85 -12.43 -7.64 -9.38
CA SER A 85 -11.81 -7.09 -10.59
C SER A 85 -10.30 -6.89 -10.43
N SER A 86 -9.85 -6.44 -9.25
CA SER A 86 -8.41 -6.26 -8.96
C SER A 86 -7.66 -7.59 -8.85
N ILE A 87 -8.29 -8.62 -8.28
CA ILE A 87 -7.73 -9.97 -8.18
C ILE A 87 -7.61 -10.58 -9.58
N ILE A 88 -8.68 -10.55 -10.37
CA ILE A 88 -8.70 -11.05 -11.75
C ILE A 88 -7.61 -10.39 -12.58
N TRP A 89 -7.46 -9.06 -12.47
CA TRP A 89 -6.40 -8.36 -13.18
C TRP A 89 -4.99 -8.85 -12.80
N ASN A 90 -4.74 -9.11 -11.50
CA ASN A 90 -3.45 -9.64 -11.04
C ASN A 90 -3.20 -11.07 -11.54
N ILE A 91 -4.24 -11.89 -11.66
CA ILE A 91 -4.15 -13.24 -12.24
C ILE A 91 -3.80 -13.15 -13.73
N ILE A 92 -4.53 -12.33 -14.49
CA ILE A 92 -4.28 -12.12 -15.93
C ILE A 92 -2.87 -11.56 -16.17
N GLN A 93 -2.43 -10.61 -15.32
CA GLN A 93 -1.11 -9.99 -15.44
C GLN A 93 0.01 -10.69 -14.68
N LEU A 94 -0.26 -11.88 -14.14
CA LEU A 94 0.73 -12.63 -13.38
C LEU A 94 2.00 -12.93 -14.21
N PRO A 95 1.93 -13.41 -15.46
CA PRO A 95 3.15 -13.71 -16.24
C PRO A 95 4.03 -12.48 -16.43
N ASN A 96 3.43 -11.34 -16.75
CA ASN A 96 4.15 -10.07 -16.93
C ASN A 96 4.72 -9.55 -15.60
N THR A 97 3.98 -9.73 -14.51
CA THR A 97 4.44 -9.35 -13.17
C THR A 97 5.60 -10.22 -12.71
N LEU A 98 5.59 -11.53 -13.03
CA LEU A 98 6.69 -12.44 -12.72
C LEU A 98 7.96 -12.14 -13.54
N LYS A 99 7.83 -11.74 -14.82
CA LYS A 99 8.98 -11.23 -15.60
C LYS A 99 9.61 -10.00 -14.95
N LYS A 100 8.78 -9.05 -14.50
CA LYS A 100 9.26 -7.85 -13.77
C LYS A 100 9.89 -8.23 -12.43
N ARG A 101 9.25 -9.16 -11.69
CA ARG A 101 9.78 -9.71 -10.43
C ARG A 101 11.15 -10.31 -10.65
N TYR A 102 11.34 -11.15 -11.67
CA TYR A 102 12.64 -11.74 -11.97
C TYR A 102 13.70 -10.66 -12.11
N ASN A 103 13.48 -9.64 -12.95
CA ASN A 103 14.44 -8.55 -13.12
C ASN A 103 14.73 -7.80 -11.81
N ILE A 104 13.69 -7.50 -11.01
CA ILE A 104 13.84 -6.80 -9.74
C ILE A 104 14.63 -7.66 -8.73
N GLN A 105 14.25 -8.92 -8.56
CA GLN A 105 14.81 -9.80 -7.55
C GLN A 105 16.22 -10.29 -7.91
N SER A 106 16.52 -10.51 -9.19
CA SER A 106 17.83 -11.04 -9.62
C SER A 106 18.86 -9.97 -9.96
N LYS A 107 18.44 -8.80 -10.46
CA LYS A 107 19.38 -7.76 -10.95
C LYS A 107 19.42 -6.49 -10.11
N ILE A 108 18.28 -6.09 -9.53
CA ILE A 108 18.17 -4.79 -8.85
C ILE A 108 18.37 -4.94 -7.34
N ARG A 109 17.80 -5.99 -6.75
CA ARG A 109 17.78 -6.21 -5.31
C ARG A 109 19.19 -6.51 -4.79
N LYS A 110 19.63 -5.73 -3.81
CA LYS A 110 20.89 -5.90 -3.07
C LYS A 110 20.69 -6.19 -1.59
N LEU A 111 19.50 -5.94 -1.05
CA LEU A 111 19.17 -6.07 0.38
C LEU A 111 18.05 -7.08 0.58
N LYS A 112 18.12 -7.83 1.69
CA LYS A 112 17.04 -8.72 2.15
C LYS A 112 15.92 -7.92 2.81
N ASP A 113 14.72 -8.47 2.86
CA ASP A 113 13.56 -7.76 3.42
C ASP A 113 13.74 -7.58 4.93
N ALA A 114 14.32 -8.57 5.61
CA ALA A 114 14.63 -8.48 7.03
C ALA A 114 15.52 -7.28 7.37
N ASP A 115 16.55 -7.02 6.56
CA ASP A 115 17.46 -5.89 6.79
C ASP A 115 16.83 -4.56 6.40
N LEU A 116 16.03 -4.56 5.33
CA LEU A 116 15.29 -3.39 4.91
C LEU A 116 14.28 -2.96 5.98
N PHE A 117 13.48 -3.90 6.50
CA PHE A 117 12.41 -3.63 7.46
C PHE A 117 12.95 -3.11 8.80
N LYS A 118 14.14 -3.52 9.25
CA LYS A 118 14.79 -2.91 10.43
C LYS A 118 14.93 -1.39 10.31
N THR A 119 15.09 -0.89 9.08
CA THR A 119 15.31 0.53 8.81
C THR A 119 14.01 1.27 8.50
N ILE A 120 13.18 0.71 7.62
CA ILE A 120 12.01 1.42 7.06
C ILE A 120 10.69 1.13 7.80
N LYS A 121 10.58 -0.03 8.46
CA LYS A 121 9.34 -0.39 9.13
C LYS A 121 9.30 0.34 10.47
N LYS A 122 8.16 0.96 10.75
CA LYS A 122 7.86 1.57 12.05
C LYS A 122 6.64 0.86 12.60
N ASP A 123 6.73 0.39 13.83
CA ASP A 123 5.64 -0.25 14.55
C ASP A 123 5.12 0.77 15.60
N PRO A 124 4.11 1.58 15.24
CA PRO A 124 3.58 2.58 16.16
C PRO A 124 2.82 1.92 17.32
N PRO A 125 2.86 2.50 18.54
CA PRO A 125 2.14 1.97 19.70
C PRO A 125 0.62 2.10 19.51
N LEU A 126 -0.18 1.29 20.22
CA LEU A 126 -1.65 1.29 20.08
C LEU A 126 -2.29 2.69 20.24
N ARG A 127 -1.75 3.52 21.14
CA ARG A 127 -2.21 4.91 21.34
C ARG A 127 -2.13 5.77 20.08
N TYR A 128 -1.18 5.49 19.18
CA TYR A 128 -1.09 6.17 17.89
C TYR A 128 -2.39 6.02 17.10
N TYR A 129 -2.98 4.82 17.09
CA TYR A 129 -4.22 4.56 16.38
C TYR A 129 -5.42 5.23 17.06
N TYR A 130 -5.45 5.30 18.40
CA TYR A 130 -6.45 6.08 19.11
C TYR A 130 -6.42 7.56 18.66
N TYR A 131 -5.25 8.20 18.73
CA TYR A 131 -5.11 9.60 18.30
C TYR A 131 -5.35 9.79 16.80
N LEU A 132 -5.01 8.81 15.96
CA LEU A 132 -5.28 8.85 14.52
C LEU A 132 -6.78 8.91 14.22
N PHE A 133 -7.59 8.09 14.90
CA PHE A 133 -9.02 7.99 14.62
C PHE A 133 -9.86 9.04 15.37
N PHE A 134 -9.43 9.49 16.56
CA PHE A 134 -10.26 10.33 17.42
C PHE A 134 -9.75 11.77 17.58
N ASP A 135 -8.49 12.06 17.27
CA ASP A 135 -7.86 13.36 17.56
C ASP A 135 -7.01 13.91 16.40
N ASN A 136 -7.06 13.25 15.24
CA ASN A 136 -6.30 13.60 14.04
C ASN A 136 -4.81 13.86 14.32
N LEU A 137 -4.23 13.06 15.23
CA LEU A 137 -2.82 13.09 15.67
C LEU A 137 -2.33 14.38 16.36
N LYS A 138 -3.21 15.33 16.71
CA LYS A 138 -2.81 16.61 17.32
C LYS A 138 -2.05 16.40 18.64
N ASN A 139 -2.58 15.56 19.53
CA ASN A 139 -1.95 15.33 20.84
C ASN A 139 -0.83 14.28 20.82
N PHE A 140 -0.70 13.48 19.76
CA PHE A 140 0.38 12.49 19.65
C PHE A 140 1.77 13.11 19.47
N GLN A 141 1.85 14.32 18.88
CA GLN A 141 3.13 15.02 18.67
C GLN A 141 3.67 15.67 19.96
N ASN A 142 2.77 16.13 20.84
CA ASN A 142 3.13 16.82 22.08
C ASN A 142 3.72 15.87 23.14
N GLU A 143 3.31 14.60 23.17
CA GLU A 143 3.81 13.60 24.12
C GLU A 143 5.24 13.13 23.86
N LYS A 144 5.78 13.29 22.64
CA LYS A 144 7.18 12.90 22.36
C LYS A 144 8.22 13.92 22.86
N VAL A 145 7.75 15.07 23.37
CA VAL A 145 8.57 16.20 23.83
C VAL A 145 8.64 16.26 25.37
N ILE A 146 7.96 15.35 26.08
CA ILE A 146 7.96 15.24 27.55
C ILE A 146 8.68 13.96 27.97
#